data_AF-A0A7Y0UVA2-F1
#
_entry.id   AF-A0A7Y0UVA2-F1
#
_cell.length_a   1.000
_cell.length_b   1.000
_cell.length_c   1.000
_cell.angle_alpha   90.00
_cell.angle_beta   90.00
_cell.angle_gamma   90.00
#
_symmetry.space_group_name_H-M   'P 1'
#
loop_
_entity.id
_entity.type
_entity.pdbx_description
1 polymer ?
#
loop_
_entity_poly.entity_id
_entity_poly.type
_entity_poly.pdbx_seq_one_letter_code
_entity_poly.pdbx_strand_id
1 'polypeptide(L)'
;MGQSKAAWEARMRKVDIAVDVINAYLANVYFDTKKFQLQSNGDKYKIISNGHTVKPKDISTGERNILALCYFFSEGGKNREKNHEDDDPQYLVLDDPISSFDMENRIGVCSMIRERSGHLLRSNAESRITVMTHDGGVVEELENIFSDISDTFDGKKIKTDLFDLREKSSEPRGEKSSEYVALLKRAYKFASAEDFDPNESYVIGNILRRVLEGYSTFNYGIGMSRLSSDPDLRERLGDQLPFLEDAMYRLALNDASHMEKRIKAFNPTNAFERYSDEEKKRCAQCVMVILDKLDPVHLKKHLGSCHISQQEFEDHLREWSNRFTPVAL
;
A
#
# COMPACT_ATOMS: atom_id res chain seq x y z
N MET A 1 19.18 13.67 -53.09
CA MET A 1 17.89 14.01 -52.44
C MET A 1 17.06 12.79 -52.00
N GLY A 2 17.21 11.59 -52.60
CA GLY A 2 16.41 10.40 -52.21
C GLY A 2 16.72 9.77 -50.83
N GLN A 3 17.98 9.82 -50.37
CA GLN A 3 18.36 9.22 -49.07
C GLN A 3 17.77 9.93 -47.84
N SER A 4 17.55 11.25 -47.91
CA SER A 4 16.96 12.04 -46.80
C SER A 4 15.46 11.79 -46.63
N LYS A 5 14.72 11.61 -47.74
CA LYS A 5 13.28 11.30 -47.72
C LYS A 5 13.01 9.90 -47.17
N ALA A 6 13.78 8.90 -47.61
CA ALA A 6 13.64 7.52 -47.12
C ALA A 6 13.95 7.40 -45.62
N ALA A 7 14.99 8.11 -45.13
CA ALA A 7 15.32 8.16 -43.71
C ALA A 7 14.22 8.85 -42.88
N TRP A 8 13.61 9.93 -43.41
CA TRP A 8 12.49 10.61 -42.76
C TRP A 8 11.23 9.73 -42.71
N GLU A 9 10.87 9.06 -43.80
CA GLU A 9 9.75 8.12 -43.85
C GLU A 9 9.96 6.91 -42.94
N ALA A 10 11.20 6.41 -42.82
CA ALA A 10 11.54 5.34 -41.88
C ALA A 10 11.43 5.81 -40.42
N ARG A 11 11.85 7.05 -40.12
CA ARG A 11 11.72 7.65 -38.79
C ARG A 11 10.26 7.85 -38.40
N MET A 12 9.43 8.40 -39.30
CA MET A 12 7.99 8.56 -39.06
C MET A 12 7.30 7.22 -38.83
N ARG A 13 7.61 6.20 -39.64
CA ARG A 13 7.08 4.84 -39.43
C ARG A 13 7.45 4.26 -38.06
N LYS A 14 8.68 4.45 -37.57
CA LYS A 14 9.07 4.03 -36.22
C LYS A 14 8.29 4.77 -35.12
N VAL A 15 8.03 6.06 -35.32
CA VAL A 15 7.22 6.87 -34.39
C VAL A 15 5.78 6.37 -34.35
N ASP A 16 5.18 6.07 -35.49
CA ASP A 16 3.80 5.57 -35.58
C ASP A 16 3.64 4.18 -34.95
N ILE A 17 4.60 3.26 -35.21
CA ILE A 17 4.60 1.93 -34.57
C ILE A 17 4.66 2.04 -33.04
N ALA A 18 5.48 2.93 -32.51
CA ALA A 18 5.57 3.14 -31.06
C ALA A 18 4.25 3.69 -30.48
N VAL A 19 3.57 4.59 -31.20
CA VAL A 19 2.26 5.13 -30.79
C VAL A 19 1.21 4.04 -30.76
N ASP A 20 1.17 3.16 -31.76
CA ASP A 20 0.21 2.07 -31.83
C ASP A 20 0.39 1.09 -30.66
N VAL A 21 1.63 0.74 -30.33
CA VAL A 21 1.95 -0.12 -29.17
C VAL A 21 1.54 0.53 -27.86
N ILE A 22 1.91 1.82 -27.66
CA ILE A 22 1.53 2.55 -26.45
C ILE A 22 0.01 2.65 -26.33
N ASN A 23 -0.69 2.94 -27.44
CA ASN A 23 -2.15 3.02 -27.45
C ASN A 23 -2.83 1.68 -27.15
N ALA A 24 -2.24 0.55 -27.57
CA ALA A 24 -2.73 -0.77 -27.20
C ALA A 24 -2.62 -1.00 -25.68
N TYR A 25 -1.48 -0.63 -25.07
CA TYR A 25 -1.32 -0.71 -23.62
C TYR A 25 -2.29 0.22 -22.87
N LEU A 26 -2.44 1.46 -23.33
CA LEU A 26 -3.39 2.41 -22.74
C LEU A 26 -4.82 1.88 -22.82
N ALA A 27 -5.24 1.33 -23.96
CA ALA A 27 -6.56 0.75 -24.13
C ALA A 27 -6.81 -0.43 -23.18
N ASN A 28 -5.80 -1.27 -22.94
CA ASN A 28 -5.88 -2.37 -21.98
C ASN A 28 -5.99 -1.87 -20.54
N VAL A 29 -5.15 -0.91 -20.13
CA VAL A 29 -5.17 -0.36 -18.77
C VAL A 29 -6.49 0.33 -18.47
N TYR A 30 -7.00 1.14 -19.41
CA TYR A 30 -8.25 1.87 -19.21
C TYR A 30 -9.50 1.06 -19.51
N PHE A 31 -9.35 -0.14 -20.07
CA PHE A 31 -10.43 -0.94 -20.66
C PHE A 31 -11.31 -0.12 -21.63
N ASP A 32 -10.71 0.87 -22.30
CA ASP A 32 -11.38 1.80 -23.20
C ASP A 32 -10.37 2.37 -24.21
N THR A 33 -10.65 2.11 -25.49
CA THR A 33 -9.80 2.57 -26.59
C THR A 33 -9.80 4.08 -26.79
N LYS A 34 -10.77 4.83 -26.25
CA LYS A 34 -10.96 6.28 -26.47
C LYS A 34 -10.69 7.14 -25.24
N LYS A 35 -10.58 6.55 -24.06
CA LYS A 35 -10.37 7.26 -22.80
C LYS A 35 -9.06 8.04 -22.80
N PHE A 36 -7.97 7.44 -23.23
CA PHE A 36 -6.65 8.08 -23.28
C PHE A 36 -5.77 7.51 -24.39
N GLN A 37 -5.30 8.37 -25.30
CA GLN A 37 -4.53 7.98 -26.49
C GLN A 37 -3.43 8.99 -26.80
N LEU A 38 -2.39 8.53 -27.49
CA LEU A 38 -1.41 9.34 -28.19
C LEU A 38 -1.74 9.42 -29.67
N GLN A 39 -1.48 10.58 -30.27
CA GLN A 39 -1.53 10.79 -31.71
C GLN A 39 -0.20 11.39 -32.19
N SER A 40 0.38 10.79 -33.24
CA SER A 40 1.54 11.36 -33.94
C SER A 40 1.19 12.72 -34.54
N ASN A 41 2.02 13.73 -34.31
CA ASN A 41 1.91 15.06 -34.89
C ASN A 41 3.30 15.56 -35.30
N GLY A 42 3.79 15.03 -36.43
CA GLY A 42 5.15 15.29 -36.90
C GLY A 42 6.18 14.63 -35.98
N ASP A 43 7.08 15.42 -35.41
CA ASP A 43 8.11 14.98 -34.47
C ASP A 43 7.65 14.95 -33.00
N LYS A 44 6.36 15.19 -32.74
CA LYS A 44 5.78 15.30 -31.40
C LYS A 44 4.55 14.42 -31.25
N TYR A 45 4.22 14.13 -30.00
CA TYR A 45 2.98 13.45 -29.62
C TYR A 45 1.95 14.47 -29.13
N LYS A 46 0.69 14.29 -29.54
CA LYS A 46 -0.47 14.92 -28.93
C LYS A 46 -1.17 13.91 -28.03
N ILE A 47 -1.62 14.37 -26.87
CA ILE A 47 -2.41 13.56 -25.94
C ILE A 47 -3.88 13.82 -26.24
N ILE A 48 -4.65 12.75 -26.43
CA ILE A 48 -6.09 12.77 -26.62
C ILE A 48 -6.73 12.11 -25.40
N SER A 49 -7.50 12.85 -24.62
CA SER A 49 -8.27 12.33 -23.47
C SER A 49 -9.75 12.51 -23.77
N ASN A 50 -10.52 11.43 -23.71
CA ASN A 50 -11.94 11.38 -24.06
C ASN A 50 -12.26 12.04 -25.42
N GLY A 51 -11.40 11.81 -26.42
CA GLY A 51 -11.55 12.40 -27.77
C GLY A 51 -11.12 13.87 -27.90
N HIS A 52 -10.67 14.52 -26.82
CA HIS A 52 -10.21 15.91 -26.84
C HIS A 52 -8.69 16.02 -26.71
N THR A 53 -8.07 16.92 -27.48
CA THR A 53 -6.65 17.21 -27.32
C THR A 53 -6.40 17.96 -26.01
N VAL A 54 -5.53 17.41 -25.16
CA VAL A 54 -5.16 18.00 -23.87
C VAL A 54 -3.66 18.31 -23.83
N LYS A 55 -3.26 19.27 -22.97
CA LYS A 55 -1.83 19.58 -22.78
C LYS A 55 -1.24 18.62 -21.73
N PRO A 56 0.06 18.30 -21.80
CA PRO A 56 0.71 17.43 -20.80
C PRO A 56 0.60 17.92 -19.35
N LYS A 57 0.41 19.22 -19.13
CA LYS A 57 0.22 19.80 -17.79
C LYS A 57 -1.21 19.63 -17.24
N ASP A 58 -2.16 19.29 -18.11
CA ASP A 58 -3.59 19.21 -17.79
C ASP A 58 -4.05 17.76 -17.53
N ILE A 59 -3.16 16.76 -17.68
CA ILE A 59 -3.43 15.37 -17.29
C ILE A 59 -3.13 15.15 -15.80
N SER A 60 -3.89 14.25 -15.19
CA SER A 60 -3.69 13.83 -13.80
C SER A 60 -2.35 13.14 -13.58
N THR A 61 -1.91 13.06 -12.32
CA THR A 61 -0.73 12.31 -11.93
C THR A 61 -0.87 10.82 -12.28
N GLY A 62 -2.06 10.24 -12.08
CA GLY A 62 -2.35 8.86 -12.44
C GLY A 62 -2.20 8.60 -13.95
N GLU A 63 -2.83 9.44 -14.79
CA GLU A 63 -2.70 9.31 -16.25
C GLU A 63 -1.24 9.45 -16.71
N ARG A 64 -0.48 10.34 -16.08
CA ARG A 64 0.95 10.51 -16.39
C ARG A 64 1.77 9.27 -16.02
N ASN A 65 1.50 8.68 -14.85
CA ASN A 65 2.19 7.47 -14.40
C ASN A 65 1.87 6.27 -15.29
N ILE A 66 0.60 6.08 -15.65
CA ILE A 66 0.17 5.04 -16.60
C ILE A 66 0.86 5.24 -17.95
N LEU A 67 0.83 6.46 -18.49
CA LEU A 67 1.48 6.76 -19.77
C LEU A 67 2.99 6.48 -19.72
N ALA A 68 3.66 6.87 -18.63
CA ALA A 68 5.08 6.60 -18.44
C ALA A 68 5.38 5.09 -18.40
N LEU A 69 4.53 4.30 -17.73
CA LEU A 69 4.67 2.86 -17.66
C LEU A 69 4.41 2.17 -19.02
N CYS A 70 3.37 2.60 -19.76
CA CYS A 70 3.12 2.12 -21.13
C CYS A 70 4.29 2.46 -22.06
N TYR A 71 4.81 3.69 -21.96
CA TYR A 71 5.99 4.09 -22.72
C TYR A 71 7.18 3.20 -22.36
N PHE A 72 7.47 3.02 -21.08
CA PHE A 72 8.57 2.18 -20.60
C PHE A 72 8.49 0.75 -21.14
N PHE A 73 7.32 0.11 -21.12
CA PHE A 73 7.16 -1.22 -21.72
C PHE A 73 7.27 -1.24 -23.24
N SER A 74 6.96 -0.12 -23.92
CA SER A 74 7.17 0.01 -25.37
C SER A 74 8.64 0.16 -25.77
N GLU A 75 9.52 0.49 -24.82
CA GLU A 75 10.97 0.56 -25.04
C GLU A 75 11.62 -0.83 -25.06
N GLY A 76 10.95 -1.85 -24.50
CA GLY A 76 11.39 -3.24 -24.54
C GLY A 76 11.58 -3.73 -25.98
N GLY A 77 12.70 -4.39 -26.26
CA GLY A 77 12.99 -4.89 -27.60
C GLY A 77 13.19 -3.83 -28.67
N LYS A 78 13.53 -2.59 -28.30
CA LYS A 78 13.82 -1.54 -29.28
C LYS A 78 14.87 -1.96 -30.30
N ASN A 79 14.52 -1.78 -31.58
CA ASN A 79 15.29 -2.21 -32.76
C ASN A 79 15.32 -3.73 -33.01
N ARG A 80 14.47 -4.50 -32.34
CA ARG A 80 14.18 -5.90 -32.70
C ARG A 80 13.07 -5.98 -33.73
N GLU A 81 12.98 -7.15 -34.35
CA GLU A 81 11.88 -7.49 -35.25
C GLU A 81 10.59 -7.68 -34.44
N LYS A 82 9.46 -7.45 -35.10
CA LYS A 82 8.15 -7.62 -34.48
C LYS A 82 7.98 -9.06 -33.99
N ASN A 83 7.44 -9.23 -32.77
CA ASN A 83 7.30 -10.51 -32.05
C ASN A 83 8.61 -11.13 -31.53
N HIS A 84 9.74 -10.45 -31.69
CA HIS A 84 11.06 -10.86 -31.18
C HIS A 84 11.61 -9.80 -30.21
N GLU A 85 10.74 -8.97 -29.64
CA GLU A 85 11.11 -7.86 -28.76
C GLU A 85 11.79 -8.36 -27.48
N ASP A 86 11.39 -9.53 -26.98
CA ASP A 86 11.77 -10.05 -25.67
C ASP A 86 12.64 -11.32 -25.76
N ASP A 87 13.21 -11.62 -26.94
CA ASP A 87 14.04 -12.79 -27.19
C ASP A 87 15.43 -12.73 -26.53
N ASP A 88 15.96 -11.52 -26.32
CA ASP A 88 17.20 -11.34 -25.58
C ASP A 88 16.94 -11.39 -24.07
N PRO A 89 17.93 -11.79 -23.26
CA PRO A 89 17.83 -11.64 -21.81
C PRO A 89 17.65 -10.16 -21.43
N GLN A 90 16.58 -9.86 -20.69
CA GLN A 90 16.35 -8.53 -20.14
C GLN A 90 16.26 -8.57 -18.61
N TYR A 91 16.68 -7.50 -17.95
CA TYR A 91 16.42 -7.31 -16.53
C TYR A 91 15.52 -6.09 -16.32
N LEU A 92 14.29 -6.37 -15.91
CA LEU A 92 13.27 -5.38 -15.65
C LEU A 92 13.25 -4.98 -14.18
N VAL A 93 13.35 -3.69 -13.88
CA VAL A 93 13.22 -3.15 -12.52
C VAL A 93 12.07 -2.13 -12.52
N LEU A 94 11.06 -2.39 -11.69
CA LEU A 94 9.89 -1.52 -11.51
C LEU A 94 9.89 -0.98 -10.07
N ASP A 95 10.00 0.34 -9.91
CA ASP A 95 9.95 1.01 -8.62
C ASP A 95 8.57 1.67 -8.41
N ASP A 96 7.81 1.13 -7.46
CA ASP A 96 6.44 1.51 -7.10
C ASP A 96 5.48 1.69 -8.30
N PRO A 97 5.35 0.68 -9.19
CA PRO A 97 4.61 0.85 -10.44
C PRO A 97 3.08 1.00 -10.25
N ILE A 98 2.57 0.67 -9.05
CA ILE A 98 1.16 0.77 -8.67
C ILE A 98 1.05 1.77 -7.52
N SER A 99 1.09 3.07 -7.84
CA SER A 99 1.06 4.14 -6.85
C SER A 99 -0.12 5.08 -7.10
N SER A 100 -0.91 5.40 -6.07
CA SER A 100 -1.92 6.47 -6.11
C SER A 100 -2.96 6.35 -7.24
N PHE A 101 -3.37 5.12 -7.56
CA PHE A 101 -4.44 4.86 -8.51
C PHE A 101 -5.79 4.68 -7.82
N ASP A 102 -6.87 5.12 -8.47
CA ASP A 102 -8.19 4.61 -8.17
C ASP A 102 -8.27 3.09 -8.46
N MET A 103 -9.33 2.44 -7.97
CA MET A 103 -9.48 0.99 -8.07
C MET A 103 -9.43 0.47 -9.52
N GLU A 104 -10.08 1.17 -10.45
CA GLU A 104 -10.14 0.74 -11.86
C GLU A 104 -8.75 0.79 -12.50
N ASN A 105 -8.06 1.91 -12.34
CA ASN A 105 -6.71 2.10 -12.88
C ASN A 105 -5.71 1.14 -12.23
N ARG A 106 -5.86 0.83 -10.94
CA ARG A 106 -5.04 -0.19 -10.26
C ARG A 106 -5.17 -1.56 -10.93
N ILE A 107 -6.39 -2.02 -11.19
CA ILE A 107 -6.64 -3.31 -11.86
C ILE A 107 -6.03 -3.31 -13.27
N GLY A 108 -6.22 -2.23 -14.03
CA GLY A 108 -5.66 -2.08 -15.37
C GLY A 108 -4.14 -2.18 -15.40
N VAL A 109 -3.46 -1.49 -14.47
CA VAL A 109 -1.99 -1.54 -14.34
C VAL A 109 -1.51 -2.93 -13.92
N CYS A 110 -2.17 -3.57 -12.94
CA CYS A 110 -1.88 -4.95 -12.55
C CYS A 110 -1.97 -5.92 -13.73
N SER A 111 -3.03 -5.80 -14.54
CA SER A 111 -3.23 -6.60 -15.75
C SER A 111 -2.09 -6.41 -16.76
N MET A 112 -1.69 -5.17 -17.01
CA MET A 112 -0.56 -4.87 -17.90
C MET A 112 0.76 -5.43 -17.36
N ILE A 113 1.04 -5.29 -16.07
CA ILE A 113 2.24 -5.87 -15.44
C ILE A 113 2.24 -7.39 -15.59
N ARG A 114 1.09 -8.05 -15.36
CA ARG A 114 0.95 -9.50 -15.53
C ARG A 114 1.23 -9.94 -16.97
N GLU A 115 0.63 -9.27 -17.95
CA GLU A 115 0.80 -9.58 -19.37
C GLU A 115 2.27 -9.41 -19.80
N ARG A 116 2.86 -8.24 -19.52
CA ARG A 116 4.25 -7.94 -19.93
C ARG A 116 5.27 -8.80 -19.21
N SER A 117 5.09 -9.05 -17.91
CA SER A 117 5.96 -9.95 -17.15
C SER A 117 5.85 -11.38 -17.66
N GLY A 118 4.64 -11.84 -17.95
CA GLY A 118 4.40 -13.18 -18.49
C GLY A 118 5.03 -13.36 -19.87
N HIS A 119 4.92 -12.37 -20.76
CA HIS A 119 5.57 -12.40 -22.06
C HIS A 119 7.10 -12.45 -21.92
N LEU A 120 7.67 -11.52 -21.15
CA LEU A 120 9.12 -11.41 -20.97
C LEU A 120 9.75 -12.71 -20.41
N LEU A 121 9.17 -13.27 -19.35
CA LEU A 121 9.68 -14.47 -18.70
C LEU A 121 9.48 -15.73 -19.57
N ARG A 122 8.54 -15.71 -20.52
CA ARG A 122 8.32 -16.79 -21.49
C ARG A 122 9.27 -16.73 -22.68
N SER A 123 9.58 -15.52 -23.15
CA SER A 123 10.42 -15.33 -24.33
C SER A 123 11.89 -15.66 -24.05
N ASN A 124 12.38 -15.45 -22.82
CA ASN A 124 13.75 -15.77 -22.46
C ASN A 124 13.91 -16.23 -21.00
N ALA A 125 14.50 -17.41 -20.79
CA ALA A 125 14.67 -18.01 -19.47
C ALA A 125 15.73 -17.32 -18.57
N GLU A 126 16.61 -16.50 -19.15
CA GLU A 126 17.61 -15.71 -18.42
C GLU A 126 17.08 -14.31 -18.04
N SER A 127 15.87 -13.95 -18.50
CA SER A 127 15.23 -12.69 -18.14
C SER A 127 14.85 -12.67 -16.66
N ARG A 128 14.92 -11.48 -16.05
CA ARG A 128 14.65 -11.25 -14.63
C ARG A 128 13.73 -10.06 -14.45
N ILE A 129 12.94 -10.10 -13.39
CA ILE A 129 12.06 -8.99 -12.99
C ILE A 129 12.26 -8.73 -11.50
N THR A 130 12.36 -7.46 -11.13
CA THR A 130 12.31 -7.00 -9.73
C THR A 130 11.30 -5.89 -9.62
N VAL A 131 10.32 -6.06 -8.75
CA VAL A 131 9.30 -5.06 -8.46
C VAL A 131 9.44 -4.63 -7.01
N MET A 132 9.51 -3.33 -6.78
CA MET A 132 9.58 -2.72 -5.47
C MET A 132 8.29 -1.95 -5.22
N THR A 133 7.79 -1.98 -3.98
CA THR A 133 6.66 -1.15 -3.55
C THR A 133 6.70 -0.98 -2.04
N HIS A 134 6.09 0.09 -1.55
CA HIS A 134 5.88 0.34 -0.14
C HIS A 134 4.48 -0.10 0.35
N ASP A 135 3.58 -0.47 -0.57
CA ASP A 135 2.20 -0.84 -0.27
C ASP A 135 2.06 -2.36 -0.09
N GLY A 136 1.68 -2.80 1.11
CA GLY A 136 1.50 -4.21 1.43
C GLY A 136 0.38 -4.90 0.65
N GLY A 137 -0.69 -4.18 0.31
CA GLY A 137 -1.76 -4.71 -0.54
C GLY A 137 -1.34 -4.86 -2.00
N VAL A 138 -0.41 -4.03 -2.48
CA VAL A 138 0.22 -4.21 -3.80
C VAL A 138 1.16 -5.42 -3.80
N VAL A 139 1.90 -5.66 -2.70
CA VAL A 139 2.72 -6.87 -2.56
C VAL A 139 1.88 -8.14 -2.73
N GLU A 140 0.73 -8.24 -2.07
CA GLU A 140 -0.17 -9.41 -2.18
C GLU A 140 -0.67 -9.62 -3.61
N GLU A 141 -1.05 -8.53 -4.30
CA GLU A 141 -1.49 -8.59 -5.69
C GLU A 141 -0.36 -9.05 -6.63
N LEU A 142 0.86 -8.53 -6.44
CA LEU A 142 2.04 -8.94 -7.20
C LEU A 142 2.40 -10.41 -6.94
N GLU A 143 2.34 -10.88 -5.69
CA GLU A 143 2.54 -12.30 -5.37
C GLU A 143 1.59 -13.19 -6.18
N ASN A 144 0.31 -12.83 -6.22
CA ASN A 144 -0.71 -13.56 -6.99
C ASN A 144 -0.40 -13.52 -8.50
N ILE A 145 -0.07 -12.35 -9.04
CA ILE A 145 0.31 -12.19 -10.45
C ILE A 145 1.47 -13.11 -10.83
N PHE A 146 2.55 -13.13 -10.04
CA PHE A 146 3.72 -13.95 -10.36
C PHE A 146 3.50 -15.44 -10.09
N SER A 147 2.65 -15.80 -9.11
CA SER A 147 2.20 -17.18 -8.93
C SER A 147 1.42 -17.67 -10.15
N ASP A 148 0.45 -16.89 -10.63
CA ASP A 148 -0.36 -17.20 -11.81
C ASP A 148 0.50 -17.38 -13.07
N ILE A 149 1.48 -16.49 -13.28
CA ILE A 149 2.42 -16.60 -14.41
C ILE A 149 3.21 -17.89 -14.29
N SER A 150 3.67 -18.23 -13.09
CA SER A 150 4.42 -19.46 -12.85
C SER A 150 3.59 -20.72 -13.06
N ASP A 151 2.31 -20.73 -12.66
CA ASP A 151 1.44 -21.91 -12.76
C ASP A 151 0.98 -22.17 -14.20
N THR A 152 0.94 -21.13 -15.02
CA THR A 152 0.63 -21.21 -16.45
C THR A 152 1.87 -21.46 -17.32
N PHE A 153 3.03 -21.72 -16.73
CA PHE A 153 4.30 -21.93 -17.45
C PHE A 153 4.59 -23.43 -17.57
N ASP A 154 4.59 -23.96 -18.80
CA ASP A 154 4.87 -25.39 -19.08
C ASP A 154 6.34 -25.80 -18.85
N GLY A 155 7.20 -24.82 -18.54
CA GLY A 155 8.64 -25.01 -18.31
C GLY A 155 9.04 -25.18 -16.84
N LYS A 156 10.29 -24.81 -16.50
CA LYS A 156 10.73 -24.75 -15.10
C LYS A 156 9.93 -23.67 -14.36
N LYS A 157 9.45 -24.01 -13.17
CA LYS A 157 8.73 -23.09 -12.30
C LYS A 157 9.52 -21.79 -12.12
N ILE A 158 8.87 -20.65 -12.35
CA ILE A 158 9.50 -19.34 -12.18
C ILE A 158 9.75 -19.18 -10.68
N LYS A 159 11.01 -18.92 -10.30
CA LYS A 159 11.36 -18.70 -8.91
C LYS A 159 10.99 -17.27 -8.52
N THR A 160 10.08 -17.14 -7.58
CA THR A 160 9.71 -15.85 -6.97
C THR A 160 10.28 -15.80 -5.56
N ASP A 161 11.05 -14.77 -5.27
CA ASP A 161 11.58 -14.48 -3.93
C ASP A 161 11.00 -13.13 -3.46
N LEU A 162 10.57 -13.05 -2.21
CA LEU A 162 10.01 -11.84 -1.60
C LEU A 162 10.90 -11.36 -0.46
N PHE A 163 11.25 -10.08 -0.47
CA PHE A 163 12.14 -9.47 0.51
C PHE A 163 11.52 -8.20 1.09
N ASP A 164 11.73 -7.98 2.38
CA ASP A 164 11.53 -6.69 3.01
C ASP A 164 12.85 -5.90 2.97
N LEU A 165 12.80 -4.63 2.56
CA LEU A 165 13.90 -3.69 2.74
C LEU A 165 13.80 -3.09 4.14
N ARG A 166 14.80 -3.35 4.98
CA ARG A 166 14.89 -2.83 6.35
C ARG A 166 16.23 -2.15 6.54
N GLU A 167 16.19 -0.90 6.97
CA GLU A 167 17.37 -0.04 7.12
C GLU A 167 18.23 0.03 5.84
N LYS A 168 19.26 -0.82 5.73
CA LYS A 168 20.21 -0.92 4.61
C LYS A 168 20.41 -2.37 4.13
N SER A 169 19.55 -3.29 4.54
CA SER A 169 19.60 -4.70 4.14
C SER A 169 18.26 -5.17 3.55
N SER A 170 18.34 -6.20 2.72
CA SER A 170 17.18 -6.98 2.31
C SER A 170 17.13 -8.28 3.12
N GLU A 171 15.96 -8.59 3.65
CA GLU A 171 15.71 -9.82 4.40
C GLU A 171 14.57 -10.58 3.73
N PRO A 172 14.65 -11.92 3.57
CA PRO A 172 13.51 -12.69 3.09
C PRO A 172 12.29 -12.39 3.94
N ARG A 173 11.16 -12.09 3.30
CA ARG A 173 9.94 -11.82 4.05
C ARG A 173 9.47 -13.12 4.70
N GLY A 174 9.38 -13.11 6.03
CA GLY A 174 8.85 -14.23 6.81
C GLY A 174 7.38 -14.49 6.54
N GLU A 175 6.81 -15.52 7.19
CA GLU A 175 5.39 -15.89 7.04
C GLU A 175 4.46 -14.67 7.15
N LYS A 176 3.39 -14.73 6.35
CA LYS A 176 2.36 -13.68 6.19
C LYS A 176 1.70 -13.33 7.52
N SER A 177 2.34 -12.51 8.37
CA SER A 177 1.63 -11.82 9.43
C SER A 177 0.79 -10.73 8.76
N SER A 178 -0.53 -10.76 8.94
CA SER A 178 -1.39 -9.71 8.41
C SER A 178 -0.92 -8.34 8.91
N GLU A 179 -1.15 -7.29 8.12
CA GLU A 179 -0.78 -5.93 8.51
C GLU A 179 -1.35 -5.56 9.88
N TYR A 180 -2.56 -6.04 10.19
CA TYR A 180 -3.17 -5.91 11.51
C TYR A 180 -2.28 -6.46 12.64
N VAL A 181 -1.75 -7.68 12.49
CA VAL A 181 -0.88 -8.30 13.51
C VAL A 181 0.44 -7.53 13.64
N ALA A 182 1.00 -7.05 12.54
CA ALA A 182 2.21 -6.23 12.57
C ALA A 182 2.00 -4.91 13.32
N LEU A 183 0.88 -4.22 13.06
CA LEU A 183 0.49 -2.99 13.76
C LEU A 183 0.21 -3.25 15.25
N LEU A 184 -0.47 -4.36 15.56
CA LEU A 184 -0.77 -4.75 16.94
C LEU A 184 0.53 -5.05 17.72
N LYS A 185 1.49 -5.74 17.10
CA LYS A 185 2.80 -6.00 17.68
C LYS A 185 3.57 -4.70 17.98
N ARG A 186 3.56 -3.74 17.05
CA ARG A 186 4.18 -2.42 17.25
C ARG A 186 3.51 -1.65 18.39
N ALA A 187 2.19 -1.63 18.42
CA ALA A 187 1.42 -1.01 19.50
C ALA A 187 1.77 -1.60 20.88
N TYR A 188 1.84 -2.93 20.98
CA TYR A 188 2.22 -3.60 22.22
C TYR A 188 3.66 -3.30 22.65
N LYS A 189 4.62 -3.36 21.71
CA LYS A 189 6.03 -3.01 21.99
C LYS A 189 6.16 -1.58 22.50
N PHE A 190 5.45 -0.63 21.89
CA PHE A 190 5.45 0.75 22.36
C PHE A 190 4.82 0.89 23.76
N ALA A 191 3.71 0.19 24.02
CA ALA A 191 3.03 0.20 25.33
C ALA A 191 3.91 -0.35 26.48
N SER A 192 4.80 -1.29 26.16
CA SER A 192 5.71 -1.97 27.10
C SER A 192 7.14 -1.43 27.12
N ALA A 193 7.51 -0.51 26.22
CA ALA A 193 8.87 -0.01 26.11
C ALA A 193 9.31 0.81 27.34
N GLU A 194 10.54 0.62 27.80
CA GLU A 194 11.14 1.46 28.86
C GLU A 194 11.62 2.79 28.28
N ASP A 195 12.16 2.77 27.07
CA ASP A 195 12.65 3.94 26.33
C ASP A 195 11.79 4.25 25.10
N PHE A 196 11.82 5.52 24.67
CA PHE A 196 11.04 5.99 23.53
C PHE A 196 11.91 6.15 22.29
N ASP A 197 11.59 5.39 21.22
CA ASP A 197 12.07 5.69 19.87
C ASP A 197 11.30 6.91 19.33
N PRO A 198 11.97 8.04 19.01
CA PRO A 198 11.32 9.23 18.48
C PRO A 198 10.54 8.96 17.18
N ASN A 199 11.04 8.07 16.32
CA ASN A 199 10.38 7.75 15.06
C ASN A 199 9.09 6.97 15.30
N GLU A 200 9.12 5.99 16.20
CA GLU A 200 7.93 5.22 16.57
C GLU A 200 6.91 6.10 17.30
N SER A 201 7.37 6.96 18.21
CA SER A 201 6.51 7.93 18.92
C SER A 201 5.81 8.92 17.99
N TYR A 202 6.44 9.27 16.86
CA TYR A 202 5.82 10.13 15.86
C TYR A 202 4.61 9.45 15.20
N VAL A 203 4.70 8.15 14.90
CA VAL A 203 3.68 7.42 14.14
C VAL A 203 2.69 6.60 14.98
N ILE A 204 2.95 6.41 16.27
CA ILE A 204 2.19 5.49 17.13
C ILE A 204 0.69 5.80 17.18
N GLY A 205 0.29 7.08 17.15
CA GLY A 205 -1.12 7.46 17.13
C GLY A 205 -1.88 6.89 15.93
N ASN A 206 -1.23 6.86 14.75
CA ASN A 206 -1.81 6.27 13.56
C ASN A 206 -1.89 4.74 13.67
N ILE A 207 -0.88 4.11 14.25
CA ILE A 207 -0.87 2.65 14.49
C ILE A 207 -2.03 2.26 15.40
N LEU A 208 -2.17 2.92 16.55
CA LEU A 208 -3.25 2.66 17.52
C LEU A 208 -4.64 2.81 16.91
N ARG A 209 -4.83 3.86 16.10
CA ARG A 209 -6.08 4.08 15.35
C ARG A 209 -6.39 2.92 14.42
N ARG A 210 -5.44 2.55 13.55
CA ARG A 210 -5.63 1.46 12.57
C ARG A 210 -5.90 0.13 13.25
N VAL A 211 -5.31 -0.12 14.42
CA VAL A 211 -5.61 -1.31 15.25
C VAL A 211 -7.07 -1.27 15.75
N LEU A 212 -7.53 -0.17 16.32
CA LEU A 212 -8.92 -0.06 16.79
C LEU A 212 -9.94 -0.11 15.65
N GLU A 213 -9.67 0.57 14.54
CA GLU A 213 -10.52 0.58 13.35
C GLU A 213 -10.61 -0.79 12.69
N GLY A 214 -9.48 -1.48 12.55
CA GLY A 214 -9.45 -2.85 12.05
C GLY A 214 -10.28 -3.79 12.94
N TYR A 215 -10.12 -3.68 14.26
CA TYR A 215 -10.89 -4.48 15.21
C TYR A 215 -12.40 -4.16 15.18
N SER A 216 -12.78 -2.89 15.24
CA SER A 216 -14.18 -2.47 15.31
C SER A 216 -14.95 -2.77 14.02
N THR A 217 -14.30 -2.54 12.88
CA THR A 217 -14.91 -2.76 11.57
C THR A 217 -15.10 -4.24 11.30
N PHE A 218 -14.07 -5.05 11.57
CA PHE A 218 -14.12 -6.49 11.29
C PHE A 218 -15.08 -7.24 12.21
N ASN A 219 -15.08 -6.96 13.52
CA ASN A 219 -15.89 -7.70 14.48
C ASN A 219 -17.33 -7.21 14.59
N TYR A 220 -17.58 -5.91 14.33
CA TYR A 220 -18.87 -5.28 14.62
C TYR A 220 -19.43 -4.42 13.49
N GLY A 221 -18.68 -4.16 12.42
CA GLY A 221 -19.13 -3.29 11.33
C GLY A 221 -19.30 -1.81 11.74
N ILE A 222 -18.64 -1.38 12.82
CA ILE A 222 -18.72 -0.01 13.34
C ILE A 222 -17.37 0.70 13.29
N GLY A 223 -17.39 2.03 13.20
CA GLY A 223 -16.17 2.84 13.34
C GLY A 223 -15.62 2.81 14.76
N MET A 224 -14.31 3.04 14.93
CA MET A 224 -13.65 2.89 16.24
C MET A 224 -14.30 3.71 17.35
N SER A 225 -14.80 4.93 17.07
CA SER A 225 -15.46 5.80 18.06
C SER A 225 -16.73 5.22 18.67
N ARG A 226 -17.30 4.19 18.03
CA ARG A 226 -18.47 3.48 18.55
C ARG A 226 -18.12 2.43 19.60
N LEU A 227 -16.87 1.96 19.71
CA LEU A 227 -16.51 0.92 20.68
C LEU A 227 -16.82 1.33 22.14
N SER A 228 -16.66 2.61 22.49
CA SER A 228 -16.94 3.13 23.83
C SER A 228 -18.34 3.71 24.00
N SER A 229 -19.14 3.85 22.93
CA SER A 229 -20.48 4.44 22.98
C SER A 229 -21.60 3.45 22.68
N ASP A 230 -21.26 2.28 22.13
CA ASP A 230 -22.22 1.23 21.80
C ASP A 230 -22.74 0.53 23.08
N PRO A 231 -24.07 0.48 23.32
CA PRO A 231 -24.63 -0.11 24.52
C PRO A 231 -24.20 -1.56 24.78
N ASP A 232 -24.05 -2.36 23.72
CA ASP A 232 -23.74 -3.79 23.82
C ASP A 232 -22.27 -4.06 24.18
N LEU A 233 -21.40 -3.06 23.93
CA LEU A 233 -19.96 -3.15 24.19
C LEU A 233 -19.55 -2.45 25.48
N ARG A 234 -20.26 -1.38 25.86
CA ARG A 234 -19.99 -0.59 27.07
C ARG A 234 -19.95 -1.42 28.35
N GLU A 235 -20.84 -2.40 28.47
CA GLU A 235 -20.88 -3.29 29.64
C GLU A 235 -19.56 -4.06 29.82
N ARG A 236 -18.91 -4.46 28.73
CA ARG A 236 -17.64 -5.22 28.76
C ARG A 236 -16.47 -4.37 29.24
N LEU A 237 -16.52 -3.05 29.02
CA LEU A 237 -15.48 -2.10 29.44
C LEU A 237 -15.60 -1.75 30.93
N GLY A 238 -16.77 -1.97 31.54
CA GLY A 238 -16.98 -1.88 32.99
C GLY A 238 -16.67 -0.50 33.58
N ASP A 239 -16.09 -0.51 34.77
CA ASP A 239 -15.71 0.66 35.57
C ASP A 239 -14.59 1.51 34.95
N GLN A 240 -13.82 0.94 34.03
CA GLN A 240 -12.75 1.63 33.31
C GLN A 240 -13.26 2.47 32.14
N LEU A 241 -14.54 2.34 31.76
CA LEU A 241 -15.15 3.00 30.61
C LEU A 241 -14.78 4.50 30.47
N PRO A 242 -14.84 5.34 31.53
CA PRO A 242 -14.50 6.76 31.41
C PRO A 242 -13.06 7.02 30.92
N PHE A 243 -12.09 6.23 31.41
CA PHE A 243 -10.68 6.36 31.01
C PHE A 243 -10.45 5.83 29.59
N LEU A 244 -11.10 4.73 29.24
CA LEU A 244 -10.98 4.12 27.92
C LEU A 244 -11.65 4.99 26.83
N GLU A 245 -12.79 5.61 27.16
CA GLU A 245 -13.49 6.56 26.28
C GLU A 245 -12.65 7.81 26.01
N ASP A 246 -11.97 8.37 27.03
CA ASP A 246 -11.06 9.51 26.86
C ASP A 246 -9.88 9.15 25.94
N ALA A 247 -9.27 7.98 26.12
CA ALA A 247 -8.18 7.52 25.24
C ALA A 247 -8.63 7.38 23.78
N MET A 248 -9.82 6.80 23.56
CA MET A 248 -10.40 6.69 22.22
C MET A 248 -10.73 8.06 21.62
N TYR A 249 -11.26 8.99 22.43
CA TYR A 249 -11.55 10.35 21.99
C TYR A 249 -10.27 11.08 21.58
N ARG A 250 -9.17 10.94 22.34
CA ARG A 250 -7.85 11.47 21.98
C ARG A 250 -7.33 10.88 20.67
N LEU A 251 -7.57 9.60 20.38
CA LEU A 251 -7.19 8.97 19.11
C LEU A 251 -8.07 9.43 17.92
N ALA A 252 -9.37 9.61 18.16
CA ALA A 252 -10.38 9.99 17.16
C ALA A 252 -10.30 11.47 16.74
N LEU A 253 -10.06 12.39 17.69
CA LEU A 253 -9.83 13.81 17.38
C LEU A 253 -8.59 14.06 16.49
N ASN A 254 -7.75 13.04 16.37
CA ASN A 254 -6.50 13.06 15.65
C ASN A 254 -6.57 12.43 14.26
N ASP A 255 -7.77 12.15 13.76
CA ASP A 255 -7.97 11.60 12.43
C ASP A 255 -7.36 12.51 11.34
N ALA A 256 -6.42 11.94 10.58
CA ALA A 256 -5.77 12.58 9.45
C ALA A 256 -6.76 12.87 8.31
N SER A 257 -7.92 12.20 8.28
CA SER A 257 -9.00 12.46 7.30
C SER A 257 -9.61 13.87 7.41
N HIS A 258 -9.38 14.57 8.52
CA HIS A 258 -9.79 15.95 8.72
C HIS A 258 -8.68 16.97 8.41
N MET A 259 -7.65 16.60 7.64
CA MET A 259 -6.64 17.57 7.20
C MET A 259 -7.26 18.75 6.43
N GLU A 260 -8.29 18.51 5.62
CA GLU A 260 -9.02 19.56 4.90
C GLU A 260 -9.81 20.50 5.85
N LYS A 261 -10.43 19.95 6.90
CA LYS A 261 -11.13 20.73 7.94
C LYS A 261 -10.15 21.49 8.85
N ARG A 262 -8.97 20.92 9.13
CA ARG A 262 -7.90 21.50 9.96
C ARG A 262 -7.24 22.71 9.29
N ILE A 263 -6.99 22.64 7.99
CA ILE A 263 -6.45 23.76 7.21
C ILE A 263 -7.48 24.90 7.13
N LYS A 264 -8.77 24.59 6.97
CA LYS A 264 -9.85 25.59 6.97
C LYS A 264 -10.09 26.24 8.35
N ALA A 265 -9.81 25.54 9.45
CA ALA A 265 -10.09 26.01 10.81
C ALA A 265 -8.90 26.68 11.53
N PHE A 266 -7.69 26.70 10.95
CA PHE A 266 -6.49 27.30 11.55
C PHE A 266 -6.24 26.90 13.03
N ASN A 267 -6.63 25.67 13.40
CA ASN A 267 -6.52 25.15 14.77
C ASN A 267 -5.46 24.02 14.83
N PRO A 268 -4.16 24.36 14.97
CA PRO A 268 -3.07 23.39 15.01
C PRO A 268 -2.98 22.62 16.35
N THR A 269 -3.89 22.84 17.29
CA THR A 269 -3.76 22.49 18.71
C THR A 269 -4.02 21.02 19.04
N ASN A 270 -4.64 20.24 18.15
CA ASN A 270 -5.14 18.90 18.46
C ASN A 270 -4.40 17.81 17.66
N ALA A 271 -3.06 17.83 17.57
CA ALA A 271 -2.28 16.81 16.86
C ALA A 271 -1.66 15.80 17.84
N PHE A 272 -1.86 14.50 17.61
CA PHE A 272 -1.44 13.43 18.50
C PHE A 272 0.07 13.43 18.70
N GLU A 273 0.80 13.86 17.67
CA GLU A 273 2.24 14.07 17.66
C GLU A 273 2.72 14.97 18.80
N ARG A 274 1.87 15.90 19.28
CA ARG A 274 2.17 16.86 20.35
C ARG A 274 1.99 16.30 21.77
N TYR A 275 1.35 15.14 21.93
CA TYR A 275 1.32 14.48 23.23
C TYR A 275 2.74 14.06 23.61
N SER A 276 3.04 14.11 24.90
CA SER A 276 4.29 13.55 25.43
C SER A 276 4.35 12.04 25.14
N ASP A 277 5.57 11.50 25.07
CA ASP A 277 5.77 10.07 24.82
C ASP A 277 5.08 9.20 25.89
N GLU A 278 5.06 9.67 27.13
CA GLU A 278 4.31 9.05 28.23
C GLU A 278 2.79 9.05 28.03
N GLU A 279 2.20 10.15 27.53
CA GLU A 279 0.78 10.19 27.21
C GLU A 279 0.45 9.25 26.04
N LYS A 280 1.31 9.18 25.03
CA LYS A 280 1.16 8.23 23.91
C LYS A 280 1.27 6.79 24.39
N LYS A 281 2.18 6.50 25.33
CA LYS A 281 2.34 5.17 25.94
C LYS A 281 1.09 4.77 26.72
N ARG A 282 0.54 5.70 27.52
CA ARG A 282 -0.75 5.48 28.21
C ARG A 282 -1.87 5.20 27.22
N CYS A 283 -1.94 5.92 26.11
CA CYS A 283 -2.93 5.63 25.07
C CYS A 283 -2.74 4.22 24.48
N ALA A 284 -1.50 3.81 24.21
CA ALA A 284 -1.19 2.47 23.72
C ALA A 284 -1.61 1.38 24.72
N GLN A 285 -1.35 1.59 26.01
CA GLN A 285 -1.79 0.72 27.09
C GLN A 285 -3.32 0.64 27.19
N CYS A 286 -4.03 1.76 27.06
CA CYS A 286 -5.49 1.78 27.01
C CYS A 286 -6.02 0.94 25.84
N VAL A 287 -5.42 1.03 24.66
CA VAL A 287 -5.83 0.21 23.50
C VAL A 287 -5.68 -1.28 23.80
N MET A 288 -4.59 -1.70 24.47
CA MET A 288 -4.42 -3.10 24.87
C MET A 288 -5.53 -3.53 25.85
N VAL A 289 -5.84 -2.70 26.86
CA VAL A 289 -6.90 -3.00 27.82
C VAL A 289 -8.28 -3.04 27.15
N ILE A 290 -8.59 -2.14 26.22
CA ILE A 290 -9.84 -2.16 25.45
C ILE A 290 -9.99 -3.48 24.71
N LEU A 291 -8.96 -3.89 23.96
CA LEU A 291 -9.00 -5.12 23.18
C LEU A 291 -9.17 -6.36 24.07
N ASP A 292 -8.46 -6.42 25.20
CA ASP A 292 -8.59 -7.52 26.17
C ASP A 292 -9.98 -7.59 26.82
N LYS A 293 -10.57 -6.44 27.16
CA LYS A 293 -11.92 -6.38 27.74
C LYS A 293 -13.01 -6.81 26.75
N LEU A 294 -12.86 -6.43 25.49
CA LEU A 294 -13.81 -6.79 24.44
C LEU A 294 -13.69 -8.26 24.04
N ASP A 295 -12.46 -8.78 23.99
CA ASP A 295 -12.12 -10.18 23.73
C ASP A 295 -10.79 -10.60 24.40
N PRO A 296 -10.84 -11.32 25.53
CA PRO A 296 -9.64 -11.76 26.27
C PRO A 296 -8.75 -12.77 25.54
N VAL A 297 -9.24 -13.39 24.46
CA VAL A 297 -8.50 -14.39 23.68
C VAL A 297 -7.80 -13.75 22.49
N HIS A 298 -8.31 -12.62 21.99
CA HIS A 298 -7.81 -11.90 20.82
C HIS A 298 -6.31 -11.59 20.89
N LEU A 299 -5.91 -10.80 21.90
CA LEU A 299 -4.52 -10.40 22.05
C LEU A 299 -3.59 -11.60 22.30
N LYS A 300 -4.04 -12.60 23.09
CA LYS A 300 -3.26 -13.81 23.37
C LYS A 300 -2.93 -14.59 22.10
N LYS A 301 -3.91 -14.76 21.21
CA LYS A 301 -3.71 -15.49 19.95
C LYS A 301 -2.83 -14.71 18.98
N HIS A 302 -3.04 -13.41 18.83
CA HIS A 302 -2.28 -12.61 17.86
C HIS A 302 -0.86 -12.24 18.32
N LEU A 303 -0.63 -12.01 19.61
CA LEU A 303 0.70 -11.70 20.14
C LEU A 303 1.49 -12.97 20.49
N GLY A 304 0.82 -14.09 20.79
CA GLY A 304 1.48 -15.38 21.01
C GLY A 304 2.24 -15.88 19.78
N SER A 305 1.79 -15.57 18.56
CA SER A 305 2.53 -15.84 17.33
C SER A 305 3.76 -14.94 17.12
N CYS A 306 3.92 -13.90 17.95
CA CYS A 306 4.98 -12.90 17.81
C CYS A 306 6.21 -13.14 18.72
N HIS A 307 6.32 -14.31 19.35
CA HIS A 307 7.35 -14.68 20.34
C HIS A 307 7.37 -13.79 21.60
N ILE A 308 6.22 -13.25 21.99
CA ILE A 308 6.06 -12.53 23.27
C ILE A 308 5.69 -13.57 24.34
N SER A 309 6.34 -13.53 25.50
CA SER A 309 6.01 -14.43 26.61
C SER A 309 4.58 -14.19 27.08
N GLN A 310 3.79 -15.26 27.18
CA GLN A 310 2.40 -15.16 27.63
C GLN A 310 2.30 -14.61 29.05
N GLN A 311 3.26 -14.96 29.93
CA GLN A 311 3.28 -14.49 31.31
C GLN A 311 3.53 -12.98 31.38
N GLU A 312 4.56 -12.48 30.67
CA GLU A 312 4.90 -11.05 30.63
C GLU A 312 3.72 -10.22 30.08
N PHE A 313 3.06 -10.75 29.05
CA PHE A 313 1.87 -10.13 28.47
C PHE A 313 0.71 -10.02 29.47
N GLU A 314 0.40 -11.11 30.19
CA GLU A 314 -0.68 -11.13 31.17
C GLU A 314 -0.38 -10.20 32.37
N ASP A 315 0.89 -10.12 32.80
CA ASP A 315 1.33 -9.23 33.86
C ASP A 315 1.21 -7.76 33.44
N HIS A 316 1.64 -7.40 32.23
CA HIS A 316 1.46 -6.07 31.66
C HIS A 316 -0.02 -5.67 31.59
N LEU A 317 -0.89 -6.54 31.07
CA LEU A 317 -2.33 -6.24 30.98
C LEU A 317 -2.96 -6.03 32.36
N ARG A 318 -2.59 -6.85 33.34
CA ARG A 318 -3.08 -6.69 34.71
C ARG A 318 -2.62 -5.36 35.30
N GLU A 319 -1.35 -5.00 35.13
CA GLU A 319 -0.82 -3.71 35.59
C GLU A 319 -1.56 -2.53 34.95
N TRP A 320 -1.69 -2.54 33.63
CA TRP A 320 -2.35 -1.46 32.89
C TRP A 320 -3.83 -1.37 33.22
N SER A 321 -4.53 -2.51 33.33
CA SER A 321 -5.93 -2.54 33.74
C SER A 321 -6.09 -1.91 35.12
N ASN A 322 -5.32 -2.33 36.12
CA ASN A 322 -5.42 -1.76 37.48
C ASN A 322 -5.19 -0.24 37.50
N ARG A 323 -4.30 0.27 36.64
CA ARG A 323 -4.02 1.71 36.52
C ARG A 323 -5.21 2.53 36.04
N PHE A 324 -6.08 1.95 35.21
CA PHE A 324 -7.25 2.64 34.64
C PHE A 324 -8.54 2.37 35.40
N THR A 325 -8.50 1.57 36.47
CA THR A 325 -9.61 1.41 37.40
C THR A 325 -9.73 2.66 38.26
N PRO A 326 -10.91 3.32 38.33
CA PRO A 326 -11.12 4.44 39.23
C PRO A 326 -10.81 4.06 40.68
N VAL A 327 -10.09 4.91 41.40
CA VAL A 327 -9.93 4.73 42.86
C VAL A 327 -11.32 4.90 43.49
N ALA A 328 -11.79 3.89 44.21
CA ALA A 328 -13.03 4.00 44.99
C ALA A 328 -12.87 5.19 45.98
N LEU A 329 -13.72 6.20 45.82
CA LEU A 329 -13.79 7.37 46.70
C LEU A 329 -14.28 7.00 48.10
#